data_AF-A0A531M4M6-F1
#
_entry.id   AF-A0A531M4M6-F1
#
_cell.length_a   1.000
_cell.length_b   1.000
_cell.length_c   1.000
_cell.angle_alpha   90.00
_cell.angle_beta   90.00
_cell.angle_gamma   90.00
#
_symmetry.space_group_name_H-M   'P 1'
#
loop_
_entity.id
_entity.type
_entity.pdbx_description
1 polymer ?
#
loop_
_entity_poly.entity_id
_entity_poly.type
_entity_poly.pdbx_seq_one_letter_code
_entity_poly.pdbx_strand_id
1 'polypeptide(L)'
;FWMTTNLWRETLFVVVVVLAVFLAMDLILHRREAGAPKIKDPTPDTKVRLRGLANLPLLAGVIGAILLSAAWKPGVSFSVFGVGLELQNLVRDTIILALALLSLPLSYKSHREANGFNWGPIAEVAKLFAGIFICIVPVVAILRAGHDGAL
;
A
#
# COMPACT_ATOMS: atom_id res chain seq x y z
N PHE A 1 3.50 15.84 14.53
CA PHE A 1 3.32 14.38 14.41
C PHE A 1 2.89 13.82 15.77
N TRP A 2 1.58 13.67 15.99
CA TRP A 2 1.01 13.27 17.27
C TRP A 2 1.25 11.78 17.61
N MET A 3 1.20 10.89 16.61
CA MET A 3 1.52 9.46 16.80
C MET A 3 2.95 9.26 17.33
N THR A 4 3.93 9.92 16.73
CA THR A 4 5.34 9.76 17.11
C THR A 4 5.59 10.22 18.54
N THR A 5 4.91 11.25 19.04
CA THR A 5 5.11 11.71 20.42
C THR A 5 4.42 10.81 21.44
N ASN A 6 3.27 10.21 21.09
CA ASN A 6 2.44 9.48 22.05
C ASN A 6 2.66 7.96 22.04
N LEU A 7 3.12 7.37 20.93
CA LEU A 7 3.26 5.92 20.78
C LEU A 7 4.71 5.45 20.66
N TRP A 8 5.70 6.34 20.81
CA TRP A 8 7.10 5.95 20.56
C TRP A 8 7.61 4.90 21.55
N ARG A 9 7.13 4.90 22.79
CA ARG A 9 7.58 3.95 23.83
C ARG A 9 7.08 2.54 23.52
N GLU A 10 5.79 2.43 23.20
CA GLU A 10 5.12 1.20 22.81
C GLU A 10 5.70 0.67 21.50
N THR A 11 5.90 1.56 20.53
CA THR A 11 6.52 1.20 19.24
C THR A 11 7.96 0.71 19.44
N LEU A 12 8.77 1.42 20.23
CA LEU A 12 10.15 1.03 20.51
C LEU A 12 10.22 -0.32 21.24
N PHE A 13 9.34 -0.54 22.21
CA PHE A 13 9.25 -1.81 22.92
C PHE A 13 8.99 -2.97 21.95
N VAL A 14 7.99 -2.85 21.08
CA VAL A 14 7.66 -3.87 20.08
C VAL A 14 8.84 -4.10 19.13
N VAL A 15 9.45 -3.03 18.62
CA VAL A 15 10.62 -3.10 17.73
C VAL A 15 11.77 -3.86 18.38
N VAL A 16 12.12 -3.52 19.62
CA VAL A 16 13.20 -4.17 20.36
C VAL A 16 12.90 -5.65 20.59
N VAL A 17 11.68 -5.99 21.02
CA VAL A 17 11.29 -7.40 21.24
C VAL A 17 11.37 -8.20 19.95
N VAL A 18 10.83 -7.68 18.85
CA VAL A 18 10.87 -8.35 17.54
C VAL A 18 12.30 -8.54 17.05
N LEU A 19 13.14 -7.50 17.16
CA LEU A 19 14.55 -7.60 16.77
C LEU A 19 15.33 -8.58 17.65
N ALA A 20 15.08 -8.60 18.96
CA ALA A 20 15.72 -9.54 19.87
C ALA A 20 15.35 -10.99 19.54
N VAL A 21 14.06 -11.27 19.28
CA VAL A 21 13.60 -12.60 18.87
C VAL A 21 14.21 -12.99 17.52
N PHE A 22 14.19 -12.08 16.54
CA PHE A 22 14.79 -12.32 15.23
C PHE A 22 16.27 -12.64 15.33
N LEU A 23 17.04 -11.83 16.08
CA LEU A 23 18.48 -12.05 16.29
C LEU A 23 18.75 -13.36 17.03
N ALA A 24 17.97 -13.68 18.06
CA ALA A 24 18.10 -14.94 18.79
C ALA A 24 17.85 -16.14 17.88
N MET A 25 16.78 -16.09 17.07
CA MET A 25 16.49 -17.13 16.08
C MET A 25 17.60 -17.27 15.05
N ASP A 26 18.07 -16.16 14.48
CA ASP A 26 19.13 -16.14 13.47
C ASP A 26 20.43 -16.73 14.04
N LEU A 27 20.83 -16.32 15.26
CA LEU A 27 22.02 -16.85 15.93
C LEU A 27 21.88 -18.34 16.27
N ILE A 28 20.71 -18.78 16.75
CA ILE A 28 20.47 -20.20 17.05
C ILE A 28 20.53 -21.03 15.77
N LEU A 29 19.83 -20.60 14.71
CA LEU A 29 19.79 -21.31 13.44
C LEU A 29 21.17 -21.33 12.78
N HIS A 30 21.86 -20.19 12.74
CA HIS A 30 23.22 -20.07 12.20
C HIS A 30 24.21 -20.97 12.94
N ARG A 31 24.13 -21.04 14.27
CA ARG A 31 24.97 -21.96 15.06
C ARG A 31 24.66 -23.43 14.79
N ARG A 32 23.39 -23.78 14.56
CA ARG A 32 22.98 -25.15 14.21
C ARG A 32 23.43 -25.55 12.81
N GLU A 33 23.58 -24.59 11.91
CA GLU A 33 24.04 -24.77 10.53
C GLU A 33 25.56 -24.64 10.37
N ALA A 34 26.30 -24.27 11.43
CA ALA A 34 27.75 -24.02 11.40
C ALA A 34 28.62 -25.24 10.98
N GLY A 35 28.03 -26.43 10.85
CA GLY A 35 28.68 -27.64 10.34
C GLY A 35 28.12 -28.18 9.02
N ALA A 36 27.11 -27.52 8.44
CA ALA A 36 26.57 -27.92 7.13
C ALA A 36 27.56 -27.53 6.01
N PRO A 37 27.69 -28.36 4.95
CA PRO A 37 28.51 -27.98 3.80
C PRO A 37 28.02 -26.64 3.27
N LYS A 38 28.91 -25.65 3.17
CA LYS A 38 28.60 -24.35 2.55
C LYS A 38 28.09 -24.63 1.14
N ILE A 39 26.78 -24.54 0.95
CA ILE A 39 26.18 -24.59 -0.37
C ILE A 39 26.78 -23.40 -1.10
N LYS A 40 27.62 -23.71 -2.09
CA LYS A 40 28.26 -22.71 -2.94
C LYS A 40 27.13 -21.93 -3.58
N ASP A 41 27.07 -20.64 -3.29
CA ASP A 41 26.00 -19.76 -3.77
C ASP A 41 25.89 -19.94 -5.29
N PRO A 42 24.79 -20.53 -5.79
CA PRO A 42 24.62 -20.74 -7.23
C PRO A 42 24.28 -19.42 -7.94
N THR A 43 24.08 -18.34 -7.18
CA THR A 43 23.77 -17.01 -7.70
C THR A 43 25.04 -16.40 -8.30
N PRO A 44 25.10 -16.19 -9.63
CA PRO A 44 26.23 -15.53 -10.25
C PRO A 44 26.34 -14.11 -9.70
N ASP A 45 27.56 -13.64 -9.41
CA ASP A 45 27.89 -12.24 -9.08
C ASP A 45 27.49 -11.31 -10.22
N THR A 46 26.19 -11.03 -10.29
CA THR A 46 25.58 -10.22 -11.34
C THR A 46 25.48 -8.81 -10.80
N LYS A 47 26.06 -7.85 -11.52
CA LYS A 47 25.96 -6.43 -11.17
C LYS A 47 24.49 -6.07 -10.95
N VAL A 48 24.18 -5.51 -9.77
CA VAL A 48 22.85 -5.00 -9.44
C VAL A 48 22.49 -3.94 -10.48
N ARG A 49 21.50 -4.23 -11.33
CA ARG A 49 21.01 -3.30 -12.34
C ARG A 49 19.57 -2.96 -12.00
N LEU A 50 19.30 -1.67 -11.81
CA LEU A 50 17.94 -1.15 -11.70
C LEU A 50 17.25 -1.29 -13.06
N ARG A 51 16.32 -2.24 -13.15
CA ARG A 51 15.45 -2.43 -14.31
C ARG A 51 14.10 -1.77 -14.00
N GLY A 52 13.53 -1.03 -14.95
CA GLY A 52 12.24 -0.35 -14.77
C GLY A 52 12.31 1.10 -14.31
N LEU A 53 13.41 1.82 -14.58
CA LEU A 53 13.53 3.27 -14.30
C LEU A 53 12.39 4.11 -14.92
N ALA A 54 11.73 3.61 -15.96
CA ALA A 54 10.55 4.23 -16.56
C ALA A 54 9.34 4.35 -15.61
N ASN A 55 9.27 3.54 -14.53
CA ASN A 55 8.22 3.67 -13.51
C ASN A 55 8.53 4.73 -12.45
N LEU A 56 9.77 5.23 -12.38
CA LEU A 56 10.18 6.21 -11.36
C LEU A 56 9.42 7.55 -11.54
N PRO A 57 9.27 8.09 -12.77
CA PRO A 57 8.40 9.24 -13.01
C PRO A 57 6.92 8.99 -12.68
N LEU A 58 6.41 7.79 -12.94
CA LEU A 58 5.02 7.43 -12.61
C LEU A 58 4.80 7.43 -11.09
N LEU A 59 5.75 6.88 -10.33
CA LEU A 59 5.71 6.88 -8.88
C LEU A 59 5.79 8.30 -8.31
N ALA A 60 6.70 9.13 -8.83
CA ALA A 60 6.80 10.53 -8.48
C ALA A 60 5.49 11.28 -8.79
N GLY A 61 4.84 10.95 -9.90
CA GLY A 61 3.51 11.48 -10.26
C GLY A 61 2.43 11.12 -9.26
N VAL A 62 2.38 9.87 -8.77
CA VAL A 62 1.43 9.45 -7.73
C VAL A 62 1.67 10.20 -6.42
N ILE A 63 2.92 10.32 -5.99
CA ILE A 63 3.28 11.10 -4.79
C ILE A 63 2.87 12.57 -4.96
N GLY A 64 3.16 13.15 -6.13
CA GLY A 64 2.76 14.51 -6.49
C GLY A 64 1.25 14.71 -6.45
N ALA A 65 0.46 13.75 -6.96
CA ALA A 65 -1.00 13.81 -6.92
C ALA A 65 -1.54 13.79 -5.48
N ILE A 66 -0.96 12.96 -4.61
CA ILE A 66 -1.33 12.90 -3.20
C ILE A 66 -0.99 14.22 -2.48
N LEU A 67 0.21 14.76 -2.72
CA LEU A 67 0.62 16.04 -2.15
C LEU A 67 -0.22 17.20 -2.67
N LEU A 68 -0.56 17.21 -3.96
CA LEU A 68 -1.46 18.18 -4.57
C LEU A 68 -2.82 18.15 -3.88
N SER A 69 -3.40 16.97 -3.66
CA SER A 69 -4.68 16.84 -2.93
C SER A 69 -4.61 17.35 -1.49
N ALA A 70 -3.44 17.31 -0.85
CA ALA A 70 -3.27 17.76 0.52
C ALA A 70 -3.06 19.28 0.61
N ALA A 71 -2.33 19.86 -0.34
CA ALA A 71 -1.98 21.28 -0.38
C ALA A 71 -3.05 22.14 -1.08
N TRP A 72 -3.66 21.62 -2.14
CA TRP A 72 -4.66 22.31 -2.93
C TRP A 72 -6.07 21.93 -2.51
N LYS A 73 -6.70 22.82 -1.73
CA LYS A 73 -8.07 22.67 -1.24
C LYS A 73 -8.99 23.75 -1.80
N PRO A 74 -9.52 23.57 -3.02
CA PRO A 74 -10.32 24.60 -3.68
C PRO A 74 -11.68 24.88 -3.01
N GLY A 75 -12.06 24.12 -1.98
CA GLY A 75 -13.33 24.32 -1.27
C GLY A 75 -14.59 23.97 -2.07
N VAL A 76 -14.43 23.48 -3.30
CA VAL A 76 -15.53 23.05 -4.17
C VAL A 76 -15.90 21.60 -3.84
N SER A 77 -17.11 21.41 -3.34
CA SER A 77 -17.70 20.10 -3.06
C SER A 77 -18.94 19.88 -3.94
N PHE A 78 -19.02 18.72 -4.58
CA PHE A 78 -20.20 18.28 -5.32
C PHE A 78 -20.97 17.27 -4.48
N SER A 79 -22.24 17.53 -4.19
CA SER A 79 -23.09 16.52 -3.53
C SER A 79 -23.67 15.57 -4.58
N VAL A 80 -23.25 14.31 -4.58
CA VAL A 80 -23.82 13.26 -5.44
C VAL A 80 -24.48 12.22 -4.54
N PHE A 81 -25.78 11.99 -4.70
CA PHE A 81 -26.58 11.09 -3.83
C PHE A 81 -26.39 11.34 -2.32
N GLY A 82 -26.25 12.61 -1.92
CA GLY A 82 -26.04 13.00 -0.51
C GLY A 82 -24.60 12.82 0.01
N VAL A 83 -23.66 12.38 -0.84
CA VAL A 83 -22.23 12.29 -0.51
C VAL A 83 -21.49 13.50 -1.08
N GLY A 84 -20.83 14.26 -0.21
CA GLY A 84 -19.96 15.37 -0.61
C GLY A 84 -18.66 14.85 -1.22
N LEU A 85 -18.49 15.05 -2.53
CA LEU A 85 -17.27 14.77 -3.27
C LEU A 85 -16.47 16.05 -3.42
N GLU A 86 -15.33 16.13 -2.75
CA GLU A 86 -14.40 17.25 -2.90
C GLU A 86 -13.66 17.14 -4.23
N LEU A 87 -13.58 18.25 -4.97
CA LEU A 87 -12.90 18.29 -6.28
C LEU A 87 -11.45 17.80 -6.20
N GLN A 88 -10.75 18.11 -5.11
CA GLN A 88 -9.36 17.67 -4.89
C GLN A 88 -9.21 16.13 -4.89
N ASN A 89 -10.16 15.41 -4.28
CA ASN A 89 -10.11 13.95 -4.21
C ASN A 89 -10.39 13.35 -5.58
N LEU A 90 -11.38 13.91 -6.30
CA LEU A 90 -11.73 13.45 -7.65
C LEU A 90 -10.55 13.62 -8.61
N VAL A 91 -9.88 14.77 -8.58
CA VAL A 91 -8.69 15.05 -9.40
C VAL A 91 -7.55 14.11 -9.03
N ARG A 92 -7.25 13.94 -7.74
CA ARG A 92 -6.22 13.01 -7.26
C ARG A 92 -6.46 11.60 -7.77
N ASP A 93 -7.66 11.07 -7.54
CA ASP A 93 -7.99 9.69 -7.86
C ASP A 93 -7.98 9.46 -9.38
N THR A 94 -8.42 10.46 -10.16
CA THR A 94 -8.32 10.44 -11.62
C THR A 94 -6.87 10.41 -12.10
N ILE A 95 -5.99 11.21 -11.50
CA ILE A 95 -4.55 11.20 -11.83
C ILE A 95 -3.92 9.85 -11.49
N ILE A 96 -4.19 9.32 -10.29
CA ILE A 96 -3.65 8.02 -9.86
C ILE A 96 -4.13 6.92 -10.81
N LEU A 97 -5.41 6.91 -11.18
CA LEU A 97 -5.98 5.94 -12.10
C LEU A 97 -5.38 6.06 -13.51
N ALA A 98 -5.20 7.28 -14.02
CA ALA A 98 -4.54 7.52 -15.30
C ALA A 98 -3.08 7.03 -15.29
N LEU A 99 -2.31 7.32 -14.23
CA LEU A 99 -0.94 6.86 -14.08
C LEU A 99 -0.86 5.32 -13.96
N ALA A 100 -1.81 4.69 -13.26
CA ALA A 100 -1.91 3.25 -13.17
C ALA A 100 -2.16 2.61 -14.54
N LEU A 101 -3.09 3.16 -15.33
CA LEU A 101 -3.36 2.68 -16.69
C LEU A 101 -2.18 2.91 -17.63
N LEU A 102 -1.52 4.07 -17.57
CA LEU A 102 -0.32 4.38 -18.34
C LEU A 102 0.86 3.49 -17.97
N SER A 103 0.93 2.98 -16.74
CA SER A 103 1.99 2.05 -16.32
C SER A 103 1.94 0.71 -17.06
N LEU A 104 0.77 0.27 -17.51
CA LEU A 104 0.57 -1.02 -18.17
C LEU A 104 1.30 -1.11 -19.53
N PRO A 105 1.20 -0.13 -20.45
CA PRO A 105 2.02 -0.13 -21.66
C PRO A 105 3.48 0.29 -21.40
N LEU A 106 3.75 1.18 -20.44
CA LEU A 106 5.11 1.69 -20.19
C LEU A 106 6.04 0.64 -19.55
N SER A 107 5.50 -0.20 -18.67
CA SER A 107 6.24 -1.32 -18.11
C SER A 107 6.34 -2.43 -19.15
N TYR A 108 7.56 -2.82 -19.52
CA TYR A 108 7.81 -3.98 -20.38
C TYR A 108 7.21 -5.25 -19.76
N LYS A 109 6.53 -6.08 -20.56
CA LYS A 109 5.96 -7.37 -20.13
C LYS A 109 7.00 -8.26 -19.43
N SER A 110 8.24 -8.27 -19.91
CA SER A 110 9.35 -9.02 -19.32
C SER A 110 9.68 -8.62 -17.89
N HIS A 111 9.49 -7.35 -17.50
CA HIS A 111 9.65 -6.89 -16.12
C HIS A 111 8.48 -7.29 -15.24
N ARG A 112 7.25 -7.32 -15.77
CA ARG A 112 6.07 -7.77 -15.02
C ARG A 112 6.11 -9.27 -14.74
N GLU A 113 6.51 -10.07 -15.72
CA GLU A 113 6.67 -11.53 -15.55
C GLU A 113 7.78 -11.86 -14.55
N ALA A 114 8.93 -11.17 -14.63
CA ALA A 114 10.02 -11.33 -13.65
C ALA A 114 9.63 -10.93 -12.22
N ASN A 115 8.70 -9.98 -12.07
CA ASN A 115 8.17 -9.55 -10.77
C ASN A 115 6.97 -10.39 -10.29
N GLY A 116 6.56 -11.43 -11.02
CA GLY A 116 5.41 -12.26 -10.66
C GLY A 116 4.09 -11.50 -10.66
N PHE A 117 3.97 -10.43 -11.46
CA PHE A 117 2.76 -9.61 -11.52
C PHE A 117 1.58 -10.44 -12.06
N ASN A 118 0.62 -10.76 -11.19
CA ASN A 118 -0.56 -11.53 -11.52
C ASN A 118 -1.84 -10.76 -11.18
N TRP A 119 -2.86 -10.89 -12.04
CA TRP A 119 -4.16 -10.25 -11.84
C TRP A 119 -5.06 -10.98 -10.84
N GLY A 120 -4.78 -12.26 -10.55
CA GLY A 120 -5.53 -13.07 -9.57
C GLY A 120 -5.67 -12.37 -8.21
N PRO A 121 -4.55 -12.03 -7.53
CA PRO A 121 -4.59 -11.33 -6.24
C PRO A 121 -5.33 -9.99 -6.29
N ILE A 122 -5.18 -9.22 -7.38
CA ILE A 122 -5.87 -7.93 -7.55
C ILE A 122 -7.39 -8.15 -7.63
N ALA A 123 -7.83 -9.16 -8.39
CA ALA A 123 -9.24 -9.50 -8.51
C ALA A 123 -9.82 -10.05 -7.20
N GLU A 124 -9.05 -10.82 -6.42
CA GLU A 124 -9.45 -11.29 -5.10
C GLU A 124 -9.67 -10.14 -4.13
N VAL A 125 -8.71 -9.22 -4.03
CA VAL A 125 -8.83 -8.02 -3.19
C VAL A 125 -10.02 -7.18 -3.63
N ALA A 126 -10.24 -6.99 -4.94
CA ALA A 126 -11.39 -6.25 -5.44
C ALA A 126 -12.74 -6.87 -5.01
N LYS A 127 -12.85 -8.21 -5.07
CA LYS A 127 -14.06 -8.93 -4.61
C LYS A 127 -14.26 -8.80 -3.10
N LEU A 128 -13.19 -8.93 -2.31
CA LEU A 128 -13.25 -8.77 -0.85
C LEU A 128 -13.72 -7.37 -0.46
N PHE A 129 -13.14 -6.32 -1.07
CA PHE A 129 -13.54 -4.94 -0.81
C PHE A 129 -14.97 -4.66 -1.26
N ALA A 130 -15.39 -5.18 -2.42
CA ALA A 130 -16.77 -5.05 -2.86
C ALA A 130 -17.75 -5.69 -1.86
N GLY A 131 -17.47 -6.90 -1.37
CA GLY A 131 -18.28 -7.58 -0.36
C GLY A 131 -18.36 -6.80 0.96
N ILE A 132 -17.22 -6.36 1.49
CA ILE A 132 -17.16 -5.58 2.73
C ILE A 132 -17.95 -4.27 2.59
N PHE A 133 -17.76 -3.54 1.49
CA PHE A 133 -18.46 -2.28 1.29
C PHE A 133 -19.97 -2.45 1.11
N ILE A 134 -20.42 -3.47 0.37
CA ILE A 134 -21.84 -3.76 0.23
C ILE A 134 -22.47 -4.07 1.60
N CYS A 135 -21.78 -4.81 2.47
CA CYS A 135 -22.28 -5.15 3.80
C CYS A 135 -22.23 -3.98 4.80
N ILE A 136 -21.20 -3.13 4.76
CA ILE A 136 -21.01 -2.06 5.76
C ILE A 136 -21.87 -0.83 5.48
N VAL A 137 -22.17 -0.51 4.21
CA VAL A 137 -22.99 0.64 3.83
C VAL A 137 -24.34 0.68 4.55
N PRO A 138 -25.17 -0.39 4.56
CA PRO A 138 -26.45 -0.37 5.30
C PRO A 138 -26.24 -0.27 6.80
N VAL A 139 -25.21 -0.91 7.37
CA VAL A 139 -24.89 -0.82 8.80
C VAL A 139 -24.54 0.62 9.18
N VAL A 140 -23.70 1.30 8.39
CA VAL A 140 -23.33 2.71 8.62
C VAL A 140 -24.54 3.63 8.42
N ALA A 141 -25.42 3.35 7.47
CA ALA A 141 -26.65 4.11 7.27
C ALA A 141 -27.57 4.01 8.49
N ILE A 142 -27.76 2.80 9.04
CA ILE A 142 -28.53 2.58 10.27
C ILE A 142 -27.88 3.28 11.46
N LEU A 143 -26.55 3.20 11.62
CA LEU A 143 -25.85 3.89 12.72
C LEU A 143 -25.96 5.41 12.64
N ARG A 144 -25.93 5.99 11.43
CA ARG A 144 -26.17 7.43 11.22
C ARG A 144 -27.61 7.80 11.56
N ALA A 145 -28.59 7.02 11.09
CA ALA A 145 -30.00 7.22 11.44
C ALA A 145 -30.25 7.09 12.94
N GLY A 146 -29.57 6.17 13.63
CA GLY A 146 -29.64 6.03 15.09
C GLY A 146 -29.04 7.21 15.87
N HIS A 147 -28.16 8.03 15.26
CA HIS A 147 -27.65 9.25 15.87
C HIS A 147 -28.63 10.44 15.72
N ASP A 148 -29.52 10.42 14.72
CA ASP A 148 -30.53 11.45 14.42
C ASP A 148 -32.00 11.00 14.71
N GLY A 149 -32.23 9.80 15.29
CA GLY A 149 -33.54 9.21 15.65
C GLY A 149 -34.16 8.32 14.55
N ALA A 150 -34.80 7.17 14.81
CA ALA A 150 -35.30 6.57 16.05
C ALA A 150 -35.32 5.02 15.98
N LEU A 151 -35.13 4.38 17.14
CA LEU A 151 -36.27 3.76 17.83
C LEU A 151 -36.62 4.66 19.03
#